data_AF-A0A3S1T4V5-F1
#
_entry.id   AF-A0A3S1T4V5-F1
#
_cell.length_a   1.000
_cell.length_b   1.000
_cell.length_c   1.000
_cell.angle_alpha   90.00
_cell.angle_beta   90.00
_cell.angle_gamma   90.00
#
_symmetry.space_group_name_H-M   'P 1'
#
loop_
_entity.id
_entity.type
_entity.pdbx_description
1 polymer ?
#
loop_
_entity_poly.entity_id
_entity_poly.type
_entity_poly.pdbx_seq_one_letter_code
_entity_poly.pdbx_strand_id
1 'polypeptide(L)'
;MMSIKGGLMAATRRLVADRSANFAVMTALCTPVALALTAFAIDEGSLYNERRAAQSIVDLAAITAASNIPNAQQAVLTTLADNGITSVAVQQQGTNVAPTATKAVVQIVPGRYTGVSTIAAGNRFEAGKLPYNAVQVSLKKQGTLYFAGSIMAPPTLGTTAIASAQPQAAFSVGSRLASLNGGILNALIGSLLGGNISLSVMDYNSLISADVDVLSFVDQLAVQLRLTGVSYSDVLASKATVGQIATAMANVPGLDRTAKIALQTMASSATNTVKIPLSTLVDLGSVGGLGLGQKPAGLSVEASALSMLTAAAALANGTNQVAVNLGATIPG
;
A
#
# COMPACT_ATOMS: atom_id res chain seq x y z
N MET A 1 -27.77 -86.77 32.82
CA MET A 1 -28.16 -85.38 32.46
C MET A 1 -27.40 -84.31 33.28
N MET A 2 -26.07 -84.40 33.45
CA MET A 2 -25.33 -83.42 34.30
C MET A 2 -24.04 -82.83 33.69
N SER A 3 -23.67 -83.20 32.45
CA SER A 3 -22.45 -82.68 31.81
C SER A 3 -22.68 -81.50 30.85
N ILE A 4 -23.91 -81.26 30.40
CA ILE A 4 -24.22 -80.23 29.39
C ILE A 4 -24.29 -78.82 30.00
N LYS A 5 -24.69 -78.68 31.27
CA LYS A 5 -24.82 -77.37 31.94
C LYS A 5 -23.48 -76.71 32.27
N GLY A 6 -22.43 -77.50 32.53
CA GLY A 6 -21.09 -76.99 32.85
C GLY A 6 -20.38 -76.38 31.64
N GLY A 7 -20.53 -76.98 30.45
CA GLY A 7 -19.95 -76.46 29.20
C GLY A 7 -20.56 -75.14 28.76
N LEU A 8 -21.88 -74.96 28.95
CA LEU A 8 -22.58 -73.72 28.61
C LEU A 8 -22.18 -72.57 29.54
N MET A 9 -22.07 -72.82 30.85
CA MET A 9 -21.60 -71.80 31.80
C MET A 9 -20.13 -71.42 31.58
N ALA A 10 -19.28 -72.39 31.22
CA ALA A 10 -17.88 -72.12 30.88
C ALA A 10 -17.76 -71.31 29.59
N ALA A 11 -18.57 -71.61 28.56
CA ALA A 11 -18.62 -70.86 27.31
C ALA A 11 -19.12 -69.42 27.52
N THR A 12 -20.17 -69.21 28.32
CA THR A 12 -20.68 -67.87 28.64
C THR A 12 -19.69 -67.06 29.46
N ARG A 13 -18.98 -67.70 30.40
CA ARG A 13 -17.95 -67.03 31.20
C ARG A 13 -16.73 -66.66 30.36
N ARG A 14 -16.38 -67.49 29.36
CA ARG A 14 -15.32 -67.23 28.39
C ARG A 14 -15.68 -66.07 27.46
N LEU A 15 -16.94 -65.99 27.01
CA LEU A 15 -17.45 -64.92 26.13
C LEU A 15 -17.57 -63.57 26.86
N VAL A 16 -17.95 -63.58 28.15
CA VAL A 16 -17.98 -62.37 29.01
C VAL A 16 -16.57 -61.92 29.44
N ALA A 17 -15.63 -62.85 29.57
CA ALA A 17 -14.22 -62.54 29.82
C ALA A 17 -13.43 -62.23 28.55
N ASP A 18 -14.03 -62.43 27.37
CA ASP A 18 -13.37 -62.20 26.09
C ASP A 18 -13.32 -60.70 25.77
N ARG A 19 -12.15 -60.09 26.02
CA ARG A 19 -11.86 -58.71 25.63
C ARG A 19 -11.36 -58.59 24.18
N SER A 20 -11.22 -59.71 23.47
CA SER A 20 -10.68 -59.74 22.10
C SER A 20 -11.74 -59.48 21.02
N ALA A 21 -13.02 -59.49 21.39
CA ALA A 21 -14.14 -59.16 20.51
C ALA A 21 -14.78 -57.82 20.88
N ASN A 22 -14.19 -56.70 20.42
CA ASN A 22 -15.00 -55.57 19.95
C ASN A 22 -14.27 -54.52 19.09
N PHE A 23 -12.98 -54.66 18.78
CA PHE A 23 -12.35 -53.69 17.87
C PHE A 23 -12.80 -53.90 16.43
N ALA A 24 -12.84 -55.15 15.93
CA ALA A 24 -13.24 -55.41 14.55
C ALA A 24 -14.70 -55.00 14.27
N VAL A 25 -15.63 -55.29 15.19
CA VAL A 25 -17.06 -54.96 15.03
C VAL A 25 -17.31 -53.47 15.21
N MET A 26 -16.72 -52.82 16.22
CA MET A 26 -16.80 -51.36 16.36
C MET A 26 -16.17 -50.64 15.17
N THR A 27 -15.00 -51.08 14.70
CA THR A 27 -14.37 -50.52 13.50
C THR A 27 -15.24 -50.75 12.26
N ALA A 28 -15.82 -51.93 12.06
CA ALA A 28 -16.70 -52.19 10.92
C ALA A 28 -17.96 -51.31 10.89
N LEU A 29 -18.51 -50.96 12.06
CA LEU A 29 -19.66 -50.06 12.16
C LEU A 29 -19.27 -48.57 12.09
N CYS A 30 -18.15 -48.17 12.70
CA CYS A 30 -17.70 -46.79 12.73
C CYS A 30 -16.98 -46.33 11.46
N THR A 31 -16.26 -47.23 10.76
CA THR A 31 -15.46 -46.88 9.58
C THR A 31 -16.31 -46.29 8.46
N PRO A 32 -17.49 -46.85 8.09
CA PRO A 32 -18.35 -46.23 7.07
C PRO A 32 -18.78 -44.80 7.44
N VAL A 33 -19.12 -44.58 8.72
CA VAL A 33 -19.51 -43.24 9.21
C VAL A 33 -18.31 -42.29 9.16
N ALA A 34 -17.14 -42.73 9.61
CA ALA A 34 -15.92 -41.94 9.57
C ALA A 34 -15.51 -41.59 8.13
N LEU A 35 -15.63 -42.53 7.18
CA LEU A 35 -15.38 -42.30 5.76
C LEU A 35 -16.35 -41.28 5.18
N ALA A 36 -17.65 -41.38 5.50
CA ALA A 36 -18.66 -40.42 5.04
C ALA A 36 -18.38 -39.00 5.57
N LEU A 37 -18.04 -38.87 6.86
CA LEU A 37 -17.66 -37.59 7.46
C LEU A 37 -16.37 -37.02 6.86
N THR A 38 -15.38 -37.88 6.55
CA THR A 38 -14.12 -37.47 5.93
C THR A 38 -14.34 -37.00 4.49
N ALA A 39 -15.16 -37.73 3.72
CA ALA A 39 -15.55 -37.34 2.37
C ALA A 39 -16.24 -35.97 2.36
N PHE A 40 -17.18 -35.75 3.28
CA PHE A 40 -17.83 -34.46 3.47
C PHE A 40 -16.83 -33.35 3.85
N ALA A 41 -15.91 -33.64 4.79
CA ALA A 41 -14.90 -32.68 5.22
C ALA A 41 -13.93 -32.29 4.09
N ILE A 42 -13.57 -33.23 3.21
CA ILE A 42 -12.71 -32.95 2.04
C ILE A 42 -13.43 -32.06 1.04
N ASP A 43 -14.70 -32.34 0.73
CA ASP A 43 -15.48 -31.52 -0.20
C ASP A 43 -15.64 -30.09 0.34
N GLU A 44 -16.06 -29.92 1.59
CA GLU A 44 -16.20 -28.59 2.20
C GLU A 44 -14.86 -27.85 2.27
N GLY A 45 -13.78 -28.55 2.63
CA GLY A 45 -12.43 -27.99 2.65
C GLY A 45 -11.97 -27.53 1.27
N SER A 46 -12.25 -28.31 0.22
CA SER A 46 -11.92 -27.97 -1.15
C SER A 46 -12.71 -26.76 -1.66
N LEU A 47 -14.02 -26.68 -1.39
CA LEU A 47 -14.87 -25.55 -1.76
C LEU A 47 -14.42 -24.25 -1.06
N TYR A 48 -14.05 -24.34 0.21
CA TYR A 48 -13.51 -23.19 0.94
C TYR A 48 -12.20 -22.70 0.34
N ASN A 49 -11.27 -23.62 0.02
CA ASN A 49 -10.02 -23.28 -0.62
C ASN A 49 -10.22 -22.68 -2.02
N GLU A 50 -11.11 -23.27 -2.83
CA GLU A 50 -11.47 -22.81 -4.16
C GLU A 50 -12.09 -21.40 -4.12
N ARG A 51 -12.95 -21.12 -3.13
CA ARG A 51 -13.50 -19.77 -2.91
C ARG A 51 -12.42 -18.76 -2.53
N ARG A 52 -11.47 -19.12 -1.65
CA ARG A 52 -10.37 -18.20 -1.28
C ARG A 52 -9.45 -17.92 -2.47
N ALA A 53 -9.12 -18.94 -3.26
CA ALA A 53 -8.35 -18.76 -4.49
C ALA A 53 -9.07 -17.84 -5.48
N ALA A 54 -10.38 -18.07 -5.69
CA ALA A 54 -11.20 -17.21 -6.54
C ALA A 54 -11.28 -15.77 -6.01
N GLN A 55 -11.35 -15.57 -4.69
CA GLN A 55 -11.35 -14.23 -4.10
C GLN A 55 -10.04 -13.50 -4.38
N SER A 56 -8.90 -14.16 -4.20
CA SER A 56 -7.59 -13.57 -4.48
C SER A 56 -7.45 -13.12 -5.93
N ILE A 57 -7.98 -13.89 -6.89
CA ILE A 57 -7.97 -13.54 -8.31
C ILE A 57 -8.89 -12.33 -8.56
N VAL A 58 -10.07 -12.29 -7.93
CA VAL A 58 -11.03 -11.18 -8.06
C VAL A 58 -10.49 -9.90 -7.43
N ASP A 59 -9.77 -9.98 -6.32
CA ASP A 59 -9.08 -8.84 -5.71
C ASP A 59 -8.04 -8.26 -6.68
N LEU A 60 -7.23 -9.12 -7.31
CA LEU A 60 -6.24 -8.71 -8.32
C LEU A 60 -6.94 -8.06 -9.53
N ALA A 61 -8.01 -8.68 -10.04
CA ALA A 61 -8.79 -8.17 -11.16
C ALA A 61 -9.46 -6.82 -10.84
N ALA A 62 -9.93 -6.61 -9.61
CA ALA A 62 -10.46 -5.32 -9.19
C ALA A 62 -9.36 -4.25 -9.15
N ILE A 63 -8.17 -4.56 -8.60
CA ILE A 63 -7.04 -3.63 -8.54
C ILE A 63 -6.59 -3.21 -9.95
N THR A 64 -6.42 -4.17 -10.86
CA THR A 64 -6.02 -3.88 -12.26
C THR A 64 -7.11 -3.12 -13.02
N ALA A 65 -8.38 -3.39 -12.74
CA ALA A 65 -9.48 -2.63 -13.32
C ALA A 65 -9.54 -1.19 -12.79
N ALA A 66 -9.30 -0.99 -11.49
CA ALA A 66 -9.28 0.33 -10.88
C ALA A 66 -8.09 1.17 -11.35
N SER A 67 -6.94 0.56 -11.67
CA SER A 67 -5.80 1.29 -12.24
C SER A 67 -6.01 1.70 -13.71
N ASN A 68 -6.88 1.00 -14.46
CA ASN A 68 -7.24 1.32 -15.83
C ASN A 68 -8.76 1.34 -16.03
N ILE A 69 -9.44 2.28 -15.35
CA ILE A 69 -10.91 2.42 -15.38
C ILE A 69 -11.47 2.52 -16.81
N PRO A 70 -10.87 3.28 -17.76
CA PRO A 70 -11.39 3.37 -19.13
C PRO A 70 -11.46 2.02 -19.84
N ASN A 71 -10.55 1.09 -19.53
CA ASN A 71 -10.49 -0.25 -20.11
C ASN A 71 -10.76 -1.35 -19.06
N ALA A 72 -11.54 -1.04 -18.02
CA ALA A 72 -11.75 -1.92 -16.87
C ALA A 72 -12.19 -3.33 -17.28
N GLN A 73 -13.09 -3.46 -18.27
CA GLN A 73 -13.54 -4.77 -18.72
C GLN A 73 -12.41 -5.62 -19.30
N GLN A 74 -11.58 -5.03 -20.17
CA GLN A 74 -10.45 -5.74 -20.75
C GLN A 74 -9.43 -6.12 -19.69
N ALA A 75 -9.14 -5.21 -18.75
CA ALA A 75 -8.21 -5.46 -17.64
C ALA A 75 -8.66 -6.65 -16.77
N VAL A 76 -9.95 -6.73 -16.43
CA VAL A 76 -10.51 -7.87 -15.68
C VAL A 76 -10.39 -9.16 -16.48
N LEU A 77 -10.80 -9.17 -17.75
CA LEU A 77 -10.77 -10.39 -18.56
C LEU A 77 -9.35 -10.92 -18.75
N THR A 78 -8.38 -10.04 -19.02
CA THR A 78 -6.96 -10.42 -19.10
C THR A 78 -6.48 -10.97 -17.76
N THR A 79 -6.77 -10.30 -16.64
CA THR A 79 -6.35 -10.76 -15.31
C THR A 79 -6.95 -12.14 -14.97
N LEU A 80 -8.21 -12.39 -15.30
CA LEU A 80 -8.85 -13.70 -15.12
C LEU A 80 -8.18 -14.77 -15.98
N ALA A 81 -7.91 -14.48 -17.25
CA ALA A 81 -7.26 -15.41 -18.17
C ALA A 81 -5.82 -15.76 -17.71
N ASP A 82 -5.03 -14.77 -17.29
CA ASP A 82 -3.67 -14.95 -16.79
C ASP A 82 -3.63 -15.81 -15.52
N ASN A 83 -4.72 -15.84 -14.76
CA ASN A 83 -4.90 -16.65 -13.54
C ASN A 83 -5.68 -17.95 -13.80
N GLY A 84 -5.77 -18.40 -15.06
CA GLY A 84 -6.32 -19.71 -15.43
C GLY A 84 -7.84 -19.77 -15.59
N ILE A 85 -8.56 -18.65 -15.45
CA ILE A 85 -10.00 -18.55 -15.70
C ILE A 85 -10.21 -18.01 -17.12
N THR A 86 -10.08 -18.89 -18.11
CA THR A 86 -10.05 -18.52 -19.54
C THR A 86 -11.43 -18.43 -20.19
N SER A 87 -12.45 -19.07 -19.60
CA SER A 87 -13.82 -19.09 -20.12
C SER A 87 -14.76 -18.33 -19.21
N VAL A 88 -15.03 -17.07 -19.57
CA VAL A 88 -15.84 -16.15 -18.76
C VAL A 88 -16.94 -15.51 -19.61
N ALA A 89 -18.16 -15.49 -19.08
CA ALA A 89 -19.25 -14.68 -19.61
C ALA A 89 -19.34 -13.37 -18.81
N VAL A 90 -19.36 -12.23 -19.52
CA VAL A 90 -19.57 -10.92 -18.88
C VAL A 90 -21.07 -10.69 -18.69
N GLN A 91 -21.50 -10.55 -17.44
CA GLN A 91 -22.86 -10.21 -17.06
C GLN A 91 -23.03 -8.68 -17.08
N GLN A 92 -23.92 -8.21 -17.94
CA GLN A 92 -24.32 -6.80 -17.99
C GLN A 92 -25.47 -6.52 -17.00
N GLN A 93 -25.62 -5.26 -16.57
CA GLN A 93 -26.77 -4.87 -15.74
C GLN A 93 -28.09 -5.29 -16.40
N GLY A 94 -28.97 -5.92 -15.63
CA GLY A 94 -30.28 -6.40 -16.10
C GLY A 94 -30.27 -7.79 -16.74
N THR A 95 -29.11 -8.40 -16.99
CA THR A 95 -29.01 -9.81 -17.42
C THR A 95 -28.70 -10.70 -16.24
N ASN A 96 -29.31 -11.89 -16.15
CA ASN A 96 -28.92 -12.89 -15.15
C ASN A 96 -28.37 -14.13 -15.87
N VAL A 97 -27.05 -14.29 -15.80
CA VAL A 97 -26.35 -15.44 -16.41
C VAL A 97 -25.92 -16.37 -15.29
N ALA A 98 -26.37 -17.62 -15.34
CA ALA A 98 -25.92 -18.65 -14.39
C ALA A 98 -24.56 -19.21 -14.82
N PRO A 99 -23.62 -19.43 -13.88
CA PRO A 99 -22.36 -20.11 -14.20
C PRO A 99 -22.59 -21.58 -14.53
N THR A 100 -21.76 -22.11 -15.41
CA THR A 100 -21.74 -23.54 -15.76
C THR A 100 -20.43 -24.17 -15.29
N ALA A 101 -20.29 -25.49 -15.44
CA ALA A 101 -19.07 -26.22 -15.05
C ALA A 101 -17.82 -25.74 -15.80
N THR A 102 -17.99 -25.14 -16.99
CA THR A 102 -16.89 -24.69 -17.86
C THR A 102 -16.85 -23.18 -18.07
N LYS A 103 -17.89 -22.44 -17.70
CA LYS A 103 -17.95 -20.99 -17.84
C LYS A 103 -18.25 -20.31 -16.52
N ALA A 104 -17.30 -19.49 -16.07
CA ALA A 104 -17.53 -18.54 -15.00
C ALA A 104 -18.31 -17.32 -15.52
N VAL A 105 -18.94 -16.58 -14.61
CA VAL A 105 -19.66 -15.35 -14.91
C VAL A 105 -19.03 -14.22 -14.13
N VAL A 106 -18.68 -13.12 -14.81
CA VAL A 106 -18.13 -11.93 -14.17
C VAL A 106 -19.04 -10.73 -14.39
N GLN A 107 -19.29 -9.97 -13.34
CA GLN A 107 -19.97 -8.68 -13.40
C GLN A 107 -18.97 -7.58 -13.02
N ILE A 108 -18.87 -6.56 -13.87
CA ILE A 108 -17.89 -5.48 -13.74
C ILE A 108 -18.67 -4.18 -13.70
N VAL A 109 -18.55 -3.45 -12.60
CA VAL A 109 -19.33 -2.24 -12.35
C VAL A 109 -18.38 -1.11 -11.96
N PRO A 110 -18.09 -0.17 -12.87
CA PRO A 110 -17.42 1.08 -12.52
C PRO A 110 -18.32 1.92 -11.60
N GLY A 111 -17.69 2.70 -10.73
CA GLY A 111 -18.41 3.57 -9.80
C GLY A 111 -17.49 4.48 -9.03
N ARG A 112 -18.02 5.03 -7.94
CA ARG A 112 -17.28 5.90 -7.04
C ARG A 112 -17.17 5.29 -5.64
N TYR A 113 -15.96 5.21 -5.12
CA TYR A 113 -15.67 4.83 -3.74
C TYR A 113 -15.31 6.06 -2.90
N THR A 114 -15.87 6.13 -1.70
CA THR A 114 -15.56 7.14 -0.69
C THR A 114 -14.99 6.49 0.58
N GLY A 115 -13.76 6.87 0.95
CA GLY A 115 -13.07 6.33 2.14
C GLY A 115 -13.54 6.92 3.47
N VAL A 116 -14.61 7.71 3.48
CA VAL A 116 -15.08 8.43 4.67
C VAL A 116 -15.53 7.43 5.75
N SER A 117 -14.88 7.51 6.92
CA SER A 117 -15.09 6.57 8.03
C SER A 117 -16.51 6.60 8.60
N THR A 118 -17.21 7.73 8.49
CA THR A 118 -18.60 7.90 8.94
C THR A 118 -19.63 7.17 8.07
N ILE A 119 -19.24 6.74 6.87
CA ILE A 119 -20.09 5.93 5.98
C ILE A 119 -19.80 4.45 6.25
N ALA A 120 -20.85 3.66 6.47
CA ALA A 120 -20.74 2.21 6.63
C ALA A 120 -20.05 1.58 5.42
N ALA A 121 -19.16 0.59 5.65
CA ALA A 121 -18.30 0.04 4.60
C ALA A 121 -19.06 -0.42 3.34
N GLY A 122 -20.25 -1.02 3.51
CA GLY A 122 -21.10 -1.45 2.40
C GLY A 122 -21.69 -0.31 1.54
N ASN A 123 -21.77 0.91 2.09
CA ASN A 123 -22.32 2.08 1.41
C ASN A 123 -21.25 3.02 0.86
N ARG A 124 -19.96 2.63 0.97
CA ARG A 124 -18.85 3.46 0.48
C ARG A 124 -18.68 3.39 -1.04
N PHE A 125 -19.25 2.39 -1.70
CA PHE A 125 -19.22 2.25 -3.14
C PHE A 125 -20.58 2.58 -3.75
N GLU A 126 -20.59 3.50 -4.70
CA GLU A 126 -21.77 3.91 -5.47
C GLU A 126 -21.57 3.51 -6.94
N ALA A 127 -22.34 2.52 -7.39
CA ALA A 127 -22.29 2.03 -8.77
C ALA A 127 -22.68 3.11 -9.77
N GLY A 128 -21.95 3.23 -10.88
CA GLY A 128 -22.27 4.16 -11.97
C GLY A 128 -22.05 5.65 -11.66
N LYS A 129 -21.61 6.01 -10.45
CA LYS A 129 -21.40 7.41 -10.06
C LYS A 129 -20.12 7.97 -10.69
N LEU A 130 -20.26 9.10 -11.40
CA LEU A 130 -19.16 9.86 -11.99
C LEU A 130 -18.61 10.95 -11.03
N PRO A 131 -17.33 11.36 -11.17
CA PRO A 131 -16.30 10.67 -11.97
C PRO A 131 -15.94 9.32 -11.33
N TYR A 132 -15.68 8.33 -12.19
CA TYR A 132 -15.28 7.00 -11.72
C TYR A 132 -13.91 7.07 -11.04
N ASN A 133 -13.82 6.46 -9.86
CA ASN A 133 -12.55 6.24 -9.16
C ASN A 133 -12.43 4.82 -8.61
N ALA A 134 -13.40 3.94 -8.89
CA ALA A 134 -13.44 2.58 -8.39
C ALA A 134 -14.13 1.63 -9.35
N VAL A 135 -13.79 0.35 -9.23
CA VAL A 135 -14.43 -0.75 -9.97
C VAL A 135 -14.77 -1.86 -8.98
N GLN A 136 -16.02 -2.31 -9.03
CA GLN A 136 -16.49 -3.53 -8.38
C GLN A 136 -16.45 -4.68 -9.38
N VAL A 137 -15.80 -5.77 -9.00
CA VAL A 137 -15.74 -7.02 -9.77
C VAL A 137 -16.39 -8.11 -8.95
N SER A 138 -17.38 -8.80 -9.52
CA SER A 138 -18.02 -9.95 -8.92
C SER A 138 -17.89 -11.16 -9.83
N LEU A 139 -17.36 -12.26 -9.32
CA LEU A 139 -17.20 -13.52 -10.03
C LEU A 139 -18.14 -14.58 -9.44
N LYS A 140 -18.78 -15.33 -10.31
CA LYS A 140 -19.56 -16.52 -9.97
C LYS A 140 -19.04 -17.72 -10.78
N LYS A 141 -18.76 -18.83 -10.11
CA LYS A 141 -18.37 -20.10 -10.75
C LYS A 141 -18.99 -21.27 -10.00
N GLN A 142 -19.12 -22.42 -10.67
CA GLN A 142 -19.47 -23.66 -9.97
C GLN A 142 -18.26 -24.16 -9.18
N GLY A 143 -18.48 -24.57 -7.94
CA GLY A 143 -17.47 -25.23 -7.12
C GLY A 143 -17.31 -26.70 -7.53
N THR A 144 -16.20 -27.32 -7.12
CA THR A 144 -15.94 -28.73 -7.41
C THR A 144 -16.29 -29.60 -6.20
N LEU A 145 -17.11 -30.64 -6.41
CA LEU A 145 -17.38 -31.68 -5.42
C LEU A 145 -16.66 -32.96 -5.85
N TYR A 146 -15.85 -33.54 -4.97
CA TYR A 146 -15.10 -34.76 -5.25
C TYR A 146 -15.87 -36.02 -4.83
N PHE A 147 -16.58 -35.98 -3.71
CA PHE A 147 -17.31 -37.15 -3.18
C PHE A 147 -18.84 -36.98 -3.25
N ALA A 148 -19.36 -35.81 -2.95
CA ALA A 148 -20.79 -35.52 -2.88
C ALA A 148 -21.43 -35.20 -4.25
N GLY A 149 -20.64 -35.14 -5.33
CA GLY A 149 -21.13 -34.78 -6.68
C GLY A 149 -22.18 -35.73 -7.27
N SER A 150 -22.27 -36.97 -6.78
CA SER A 150 -23.31 -37.93 -7.17
C SER A 150 -24.63 -37.78 -6.40
N ILE A 151 -24.63 -37.01 -5.31
CA ILE A 151 -25.76 -36.87 -4.37
C ILE A 151 -26.32 -35.43 -4.41
N MET A 152 -25.48 -34.44 -4.71
CA MET A 152 -25.84 -33.03 -4.72
C MET A 152 -25.26 -32.32 -5.95
N ALA A 153 -26.00 -31.35 -6.48
CA ALA A 153 -25.50 -30.46 -7.52
C ALA A 153 -24.38 -29.55 -6.98
N PRO A 154 -23.30 -29.29 -7.73
CA PRO A 154 -22.22 -28.43 -7.27
C PRO A 154 -22.71 -27.01 -6.91
N PRO A 155 -22.32 -26.47 -5.74
CA PRO A 155 -22.75 -25.15 -5.32
C PRO A 155 -22.12 -24.05 -6.17
N THR A 156 -22.79 -22.90 -6.26
CA THR A 156 -22.21 -21.71 -6.90
C THR A 156 -21.36 -20.94 -5.90
N LEU A 157 -20.07 -20.80 -6.19
CA LEU A 157 -19.14 -19.95 -5.45
C LEU A 157 -19.22 -18.53 -5.99
N GLY A 158 -19.41 -17.57 -5.09
CA GLY A 158 -19.46 -16.14 -5.38
C GLY A 158 -18.37 -15.38 -4.63
N THR A 159 -17.64 -14.53 -5.35
CA THR A 159 -16.62 -13.64 -4.81
C THR A 159 -16.79 -12.24 -5.36
N THR A 160 -16.53 -11.22 -4.54
CA THR A 160 -16.70 -9.82 -4.91
C THR A 160 -15.55 -9.01 -4.33
N ALA A 161 -14.98 -8.12 -5.12
CA ALA A 161 -13.98 -7.16 -4.68
C ALA A 161 -14.31 -5.77 -5.22
N ILE A 162 -13.91 -4.75 -4.46
CA ILE A 162 -13.99 -3.35 -4.86
C ILE A 162 -12.61 -2.76 -4.67
N ALA A 163 -12.07 -2.19 -5.74
CA ALA A 163 -10.82 -1.43 -5.67
C ALA A 163 -11.06 0.00 -6.14
N SER A 164 -10.33 0.93 -5.55
CA SER A 164 -10.38 2.35 -5.91
C SER A 164 -9.00 2.89 -6.23
N ALA A 165 -8.89 3.68 -7.29
CA ALA A 165 -7.70 4.45 -7.63
C ALA A 165 -7.94 5.93 -7.29
N GLN A 166 -6.99 6.52 -6.58
CA GLN A 166 -6.98 7.95 -6.27
C GLN A 166 -5.85 8.59 -7.06
N PRO A 167 -6.14 9.32 -8.15
CA PRO A 167 -5.10 10.04 -8.87
C PRO A 167 -4.54 11.13 -7.96
N GLN A 168 -3.25 11.07 -7.69
CA GLN A 168 -2.51 12.11 -6.97
C GLN A 168 -1.44 12.66 -7.90
N ALA A 169 -1.26 13.98 -7.88
CA ALA A 169 -0.23 14.67 -8.62
C ALA A 169 0.50 15.61 -7.65
N ALA A 170 1.81 15.65 -7.77
CA ALA A 170 2.63 16.63 -7.07
C ALA A 170 3.08 17.71 -8.07
N PHE A 171 3.00 18.96 -7.65
CA PHE A 171 3.50 20.10 -8.39
C PHE A 171 4.56 20.79 -7.56
N SER A 172 5.66 21.15 -8.20
CA SER A 172 6.74 21.92 -7.60
C SER A 172 7.00 23.14 -8.46
N VAL A 173 7.00 24.32 -7.84
CA VAL A 173 7.25 25.60 -8.51
C VAL A 173 8.47 26.22 -7.86
N GLY A 174 9.56 26.36 -8.61
CA GLY A 174 10.82 26.94 -8.15
C GLY A 174 11.39 27.92 -9.16
N SER A 175 12.18 28.89 -8.68
CA SER A 175 12.91 29.84 -9.53
C SER A 175 14.34 29.33 -9.75
N ARG A 176 14.70 29.10 -11.03
CA ARG A 176 16.07 28.72 -11.45
C ARG A 176 16.85 29.88 -12.10
N LEU A 177 16.29 31.09 -12.07
CA LEU A 177 16.89 32.27 -12.68
C LEU A 177 17.72 33.04 -11.64
N ALA A 178 18.91 32.53 -11.32
CA ALA A 178 19.91 33.28 -10.58
C ALA A 178 21.26 33.18 -11.29
N SER A 179 21.77 34.33 -11.74
CA SER A 179 23.12 34.48 -12.27
C SER A 179 24.14 34.17 -11.16
N LEU A 180 25.02 33.17 -11.38
CA LEU A 180 25.97 32.73 -10.38
C LEU A 180 27.17 33.68 -10.29
N ASN A 181 27.18 34.54 -9.28
CA ASN A 181 28.40 35.14 -8.76
C ASN A 181 28.72 34.52 -7.39
N GLY A 182 29.62 33.54 -7.38
CA GLY A 182 29.89 32.70 -6.20
C GLY A 182 30.25 33.48 -4.93
N GLY A 183 30.89 34.65 -5.05
CA GLY A 183 31.22 35.50 -3.90
C GLY A 183 29.97 36.11 -3.24
N ILE A 184 29.03 36.60 -4.05
CA ILE A 184 27.79 37.22 -3.59
C ILE A 184 26.86 36.16 -2.98
N LEU A 185 26.73 34.98 -3.60
CA LEU A 185 25.88 33.92 -3.08
C LEU A 185 26.40 33.35 -1.74
N ASN A 186 27.72 33.21 -1.58
CA ASN A 186 28.32 32.77 -0.31
C ASN A 186 28.04 33.77 0.82
N ALA A 187 28.15 35.08 0.54
CA ALA A 187 27.85 36.13 1.51
C ALA A 187 26.35 36.17 1.86
N LEU A 188 25.48 36.07 0.85
CA LEU A 188 24.03 36.08 1.05
C LEU A 188 23.58 34.86 1.87
N ILE A 189 23.87 33.65 1.40
CA ILE A 189 23.41 32.43 2.05
C ILE A 189 24.11 32.25 3.40
N GLY A 190 25.39 32.65 3.50
CA GLY A 190 26.10 32.71 4.77
C GLY A 190 25.39 33.59 5.80
N SER A 191 24.96 34.80 5.39
CA SER A 191 24.20 35.70 6.26
C SER A 191 22.87 35.12 6.71
N LEU A 192 22.16 34.40 5.83
CA LEU A 192 20.88 33.78 6.13
C LEU A 192 21.02 32.55 7.05
N LEU A 193 22.11 31.78 6.89
CA LEU A 193 22.43 30.63 7.74
C LEU A 193 23.12 31.03 9.07
N GLY A 194 23.58 32.27 9.18
CA GLY A 194 24.31 32.80 10.33
C GLY A 194 25.79 32.41 10.39
N GLY A 195 26.36 31.90 9.29
CA GLY A 195 27.74 31.40 9.28
C GLY A 195 28.48 31.66 7.96
N ASN A 196 29.76 31.28 7.93
CA ASN A 196 30.59 31.47 6.75
C ASN A 196 30.48 30.24 5.84
N ILE A 197 30.14 30.48 4.58
CA ILE A 197 30.02 29.46 3.55
C ILE A 197 31.08 29.75 2.48
N SER A 198 31.75 28.69 2.03
CA SER A 198 32.72 28.75 0.94
C SER A 198 32.41 27.64 -0.06
N LEU A 199 31.35 27.84 -0.84
CA LEU A 199 30.97 26.95 -1.94
C LEU A 199 31.53 27.47 -3.26
N SER A 200 31.95 26.54 -4.11
CA SER A 200 32.37 26.84 -5.48
C SER A 200 31.16 27.03 -6.40
N VAL A 201 31.39 27.61 -7.59
CA VAL A 201 30.36 27.70 -8.64
C VAL A 201 29.85 26.31 -9.04
N MET A 202 30.72 25.30 -9.01
CA MET A 202 30.33 23.92 -9.30
C MET A 202 29.37 23.37 -8.25
N ASP A 203 29.64 23.60 -6.96
CA ASP A 203 28.76 23.18 -5.86
C ASP A 203 27.37 23.80 -6.00
N TYR A 204 27.31 25.09 -6.33
CA TYR A 204 26.04 25.76 -6.59
C TYR A 204 25.31 25.22 -7.82
N ASN A 205 26.02 24.94 -8.92
CA ASN A 205 25.41 24.36 -10.11
C ASN A 205 24.82 22.96 -9.81
N SER A 206 25.52 22.17 -9.00
CA SER A 206 25.02 20.88 -8.49
C SER A 206 23.80 21.05 -7.59
N LEU A 207 23.76 22.07 -6.71
CA LEU A 207 22.59 22.35 -5.85
C LEU A 207 21.37 22.84 -6.63
N ILE A 208 21.57 23.65 -7.68
CA ILE A 208 20.50 24.15 -8.55
C ILE A 208 19.90 22.99 -9.37
N SER A 209 20.75 22.08 -9.82
CA SER A 209 20.35 20.90 -10.60
C SER A 209 19.84 19.74 -9.74
N ALA A 210 19.98 19.84 -8.41
CA ALA A 210 19.56 18.80 -7.48
C ALA A 210 18.07 18.92 -7.15
N ASP A 211 17.32 17.90 -7.53
CA ASP A 211 15.94 17.68 -7.12
C ASP A 211 15.91 16.64 -6.00
N VAL A 212 15.20 16.97 -4.91
CA VAL A 212 15.10 16.18 -3.68
C VAL A 212 13.73 15.53 -3.61
N ASP A 213 13.70 14.21 -3.44
CA ASP A 213 12.46 13.50 -3.14
C ASP A 213 11.95 13.91 -1.74
N VAL A 214 10.84 14.63 -1.72
CA VAL A 214 10.28 15.26 -0.52
C VAL A 214 9.85 14.21 0.50
N LEU A 215 9.31 13.06 0.06
CA LEU A 215 8.94 11.98 0.97
C LEU A 215 10.16 11.40 1.68
N SER A 216 11.21 11.09 0.92
CA SER A 216 12.49 10.63 1.47
C SER A 216 13.14 11.69 2.36
N PHE A 217 13.02 12.98 2.03
CA PHE A 217 13.47 14.07 2.88
C PHE A 217 12.75 14.07 4.23
N VAL A 218 11.42 13.93 4.26
CA VAL A 218 10.65 13.88 5.50
C VAL A 218 11.01 12.62 6.31
N ASP A 219 11.27 11.48 5.65
CA ASP A 219 11.77 10.26 6.30
C ASP A 219 13.13 10.53 7.00
N GLN A 220 14.08 11.18 6.31
CA GLN A 220 15.38 11.55 6.90
C GLN A 220 15.24 12.58 8.03
N LEU A 221 14.27 13.48 7.92
CA LEU A 221 14.00 14.48 8.94
C LEU A 221 13.40 13.85 10.20
N ALA A 222 12.55 12.83 10.06
CA ALA A 222 12.05 12.04 11.18
C ALA A 222 13.19 11.37 11.95
N VAL A 223 14.18 10.81 11.23
CA VAL A 223 15.40 10.24 11.83
C VAL A 223 16.18 11.31 12.59
N GLN A 224 16.38 12.48 11.98
CA GLN A 224 17.10 13.60 12.60
C GLN A 224 16.41 14.13 13.86
N LEU A 225 15.08 14.10 13.89
CA LEU A 225 14.25 14.53 15.02
C LEU A 225 13.94 13.40 16.02
N ARG A 226 14.42 12.17 15.77
CA ARG A 226 14.18 10.97 16.58
C ARG A 226 12.69 10.65 16.76
N LEU A 227 11.89 10.90 15.73
CA LEU A 227 10.47 10.55 15.68
C LEU A 227 10.31 9.12 15.16
N THR A 228 9.51 8.30 15.84
CA THR A 228 9.28 6.89 15.46
C THR A 228 7.78 6.58 15.45
N GLY A 229 7.34 5.77 14.48
CA GLY A 229 5.94 5.35 14.37
C GLY A 229 4.96 6.49 14.05
N VAL A 230 5.42 7.56 13.42
CA VAL A 230 4.61 8.74 13.07
C VAL A 230 4.27 8.76 11.57
N SER A 231 3.31 9.60 11.17
CA SER A 231 3.00 9.86 9.75
C SER A 231 3.85 11.01 9.18
N TYR A 232 3.79 11.22 7.87
CA TYR A 232 4.41 12.39 7.24
C TYR A 232 3.88 13.72 7.82
N SER A 233 2.57 13.83 8.08
CA SER A 233 1.96 15.04 8.65
C SER A 233 2.44 15.32 10.06
N ASP A 234 2.69 14.29 10.86
CA ASP A 234 3.21 14.43 12.22
C ASP A 234 4.63 15.01 12.23
N VAL A 235 5.47 14.58 11.27
CA VAL A 235 6.81 15.16 11.09
C VAL A 235 6.71 16.60 10.62
N LEU A 236 5.83 16.92 9.67
CA LEU A 236 5.62 18.29 9.17
C LEU A 236 5.01 19.25 10.21
N ALA A 237 4.29 18.72 11.20
CA ALA A 237 3.80 19.51 12.34
C ALA A 237 4.92 19.92 13.31
N SER A 238 6.09 19.28 13.22
CA SER A 238 7.24 19.59 14.07
C SER A 238 8.03 20.81 13.56
N LYS A 239 9.07 21.19 14.32
CA LYS A 239 9.95 22.30 13.96
C LYS A 239 11.38 21.81 13.86
N ALA A 240 12.10 22.26 12.84
CA ALA A 240 13.51 21.92 12.61
C ALA A 240 14.35 23.19 12.37
N THR A 241 15.65 23.10 12.67
CA THR A 241 16.62 24.15 12.30
C THR A 241 17.05 23.99 10.84
N VAL A 242 17.59 25.05 10.25
CA VAL A 242 18.09 24.99 8.86
C VAL A 242 19.21 23.96 8.71
N GLY A 243 20.07 23.80 9.71
CA GLY A 243 21.10 22.75 9.72
C GLY A 243 20.51 21.34 9.74
N GLN A 244 19.42 21.10 10.47
CA GLN A 244 18.71 19.82 10.46
C GLN A 244 18.03 19.55 9.10
N ILE A 245 17.42 20.58 8.50
CA ILE A 245 16.80 20.50 7.16
C ILE A 245 17.87 20.18 6.11
N ALA A 246 19.00 20.89 6.12
CA ALA A 246 20.13 20.65 5.21
C ALA A 246 20.73 19.24 5.38
N THR A 247 20.87 18.78 6.63
CA THR A 247 21.35 17.42 6.94
C THR A 247 20.38 16.36 6.42
N ALA A 248 19.08 16.55 6.62
CA ALA A 248 18.06 15.62 6.13
C ALA A 248 18.05 15.56 4.59
N MET A 249 18.13 16.71 3.90
CA MET A 249 18.25 16.76 2.44
C MET A 249 19.52 16.05 1.93
N ALA A 250 20.67 16.25 2.59
CA ALA A 250 21.93 15.60 2.22
C ALA A 250 21.90 14.07 2.35
N ASN A 251 20.99 13.54 3.17
CA ASN A 251 20.83 12.11 3.40
C ASN A 251 19.75 11.47 2.52
N VAL A 252 19.09 12.24 1.65
CA VAL A 252 18.11 11.71 0.70
C VAL A 252 18.80 10.77 -0.30
N PRO A 253 18.29 9.54 -0.49
CA PRO A 253 18.84 8.61 -1.48
C PRO A 253 18.76 9.17 -2.90
N GLY A 254 19.76 8.88 -3.73
CA GLY A 254 19.79 9.28 -5.15
C GLY A 254 20.32 10.69 -5.42
N LEU A 255 20.63 11.46 -4.38
CA LEU A 255 21.26 12.78 -4.55
C LEU A 255 22.71 12.65 -5.05
N ASP A 256 23.10 13.53 -5.97
CA ASP A 256 24.48 13.61 -6.46
C ASP A 256 25.49 13.88 -5.33
N ARG A 257 26.69 13.32 -5.46
CA ARG A 257 27.74 13.42 -4.42
C ARG A 257 28.15 14.89 -4.17
N THR A 258 28.24 15.72 -5.21
CA THR A 258 28.64 17.12 -5.07
C THR A 258 27.55 17.92 -4.36
N ALA A 259 26.29 17.74 -4.76
CA ALA A 259 25.15 18.35 -4.08
C ALA A 259 25.05 17.92 -2.60
N LYS A 260 25.28 16.64 -2.31
CA LYS A 260 25.33 16.11 -0.94
C LYS A 260 26.42 16.79 -0.10
N ILE A 261 27.64 16.89 -0.62
CA ILE A 261 28.75 17.54 0.09
C ILE A 261 28.42 19.03 0.34
N ALA A 262 27.91 19.73 -0.67
CA ALA A 262 27.52 21.12 -0.54
C ALA A 262 26.46 21.33 0.56
N LEU A 263 25.42 20.48 0.59
CA LEU A 263 24.41 20.50 1.66
C LEU A 263 24.99 20.19 3.05
N GLN A 264 25.94 19.26 3.15
CA GLN A 264 26.62 18.95 4.41
C GLN A 264 27.48 20.12 4.89
N THR A 265 28.20 20.77 3.98
CA THR A 265 28.96 21.99 4.30
C THR A 265 28.02 23.08 4.81
N MET A 266 26.90 23.32 4.12
CA MET A 266 25.90 24.30 4.55
C MET A 266 25.27 23.94 5.91
N ALA A 267 24.98 22.66 6.14
CA ALA A 267 24.48 22.18 7.43
C ALA A 267 25.46 22.44 8.57
N SER A 268 26.77 22.22 8.33
CA SER A 268 27.83 22.44 9.31
C SER A 268 28.11 23.92 9.58
N SER A 269 27.94 24.77 8.57
CA SER A 269 28.09 26.23 8.68
C SER A 269 26.86 26.93 9.26
N ALA A 270 25.70 26.26 9.31
CA ALA A 270 24.47 26.82 9.85
C ALA A 270 24.54 26.92 11.39
N THR A 271 24.88 28.10 11.89
CA THR A 271 24.90 28.39 13.34
C THR A 271 23.53 28.84 13.86
N ASN A 272 22.62 29.22 12.95
CA ASN A 272 21.29 29.65 13.31
C ASN A 272 20.47 28.48 13.88
N THR A 273 20.05 28.62 15.14
CA THR A 273 19.29 27.61 15.89
C THR A 273 17.78 27.85 15.88
N VAL A 274 17.30 28.84 15.12
CA VAL A 274 15.87 29.13 14.97
C VAL A 274 15.15 27.90 14.40
N LYS A 275 14.10 27.47 15.10
CA LYS A 275 13.26 26.33 14.73
C LYS A 275 12.07 26.80 13.90
N ILE A 276 12.04 26.39 12.63
CA ILE A 276 10.99 26.78 11.67
C ILE A 276 9.91 25.69 11.64
N PRO A 277 8.61 26.05 11.60
CA PRO A 277 7.54 25.09 11.34
C PRO A 277 7.69 24.46 9.95
N LEU A 278 7.73 23.13 9.87
CA LEU A 278 7.97 22.43 8.61
C LEU A 278 6.76 22.46 7.68
N SER A 279 5.56 22.62 8.24
CA SER A 279 4.31 22.78 7.50
C SER A 279 4.27 24.03 6.61
N THR A 280 5.15 25.02 6.82
CA THR A 280 5.27 26.17 5.91
C THR A 280 6.23 25.93 4.75
N LEU A 281 7.06 24.87 4.83
CA LEU A 281 8.01 24.51 3.79
C LEU A 281 7.42 23.47 2.82
N VAL A 282 6.66 22.52 3.35
CA VAL A 282 6.10 21.40 2.59
C VAL A 282 4.66 21.15 3.03
N ASP A 283 3.76 21.03 2.05
CA ASP A 283 2.41 20.50 2.23
C ASP A 283 2.25 19.24 1.37
N LEU A 284 2.02 18.09 2.01
CA LEU A 284 1.83 16.81 1.34
C LEU A 284 0.35 16.46 1.12
N GLY A 285 -0.58 17.33 1.50
CA GLY A 285 -2.02 17.12 1.34
C GLY A 285 -2.47 15.74 1.87
N SER A 286 -3.18 14.98 1.03
CA SER A 286 -3.66 13.63 1.39
C SER A 286 -2.54 12.60 1.60
N VAL A 287 -1.34 12.83 1.07
CA VAL A 287 -0.17 11.95 1.24
C VAL A 287 0.44 12.10 2.64
N GLY A 288 0.19 13.25 3.29
CA GLY A 288 0.64 13.50 4.66
C GLY A 288 0.15 12.48 5.68
N GLY A 289 -1.02 11.87 5.45
CA GLY A 289 -1.58 10.86 6.34
C GLY A 289 -0.93 9.47 6.22
N LEU A 290 -0.03 9.25 5.27
CA LEU A 290 0.68 7.98 5.12
C LEU A 290 1.74 7.82 6.23
N GLY A 291 1.95 6.58 6.66
CA GLY A 291 3.07 6.25 7.54
C GLY A 291 4.41 6.49 6.85
N LEU A 292 5.44 6.85 7.63
CA LEU A 292 6.79 7.04 7.10
C LEU A 292 7.27 5.80 6.32
N GLY A 293 7.95 6.03 5.20
CA GLY A 293 8.37 5.01 4.25
C GLY A 293 7.28 4.43 3.34
N GLN A 294 6.00 4.79 3.51
CA GLN A 294 4.95 4.40 2.57
C GLN A 294 4.90 5.36 1.37
N LYS A 295 5.45 4.91 0.24
CA LYS A 295 5.42 5.66 -1.01
C LYS A 295 4.35 5.09 -1.97
N PRO A 296 3.33 5.87 -2.36
CA PRO A 296 2.41 5.46 -3.41
C PRO A 296 3.16 5.18 -4.72
N ALA A 297 2.90 4.03 -5.32
CA ALA A 297 3.54 3.67 -6.59
C ALA A 297 3.21 4.69 -7.68
N GLY A 298 4.23 5.19 -8.37
CA GLY A 298 4.09 6.16 -9.46
C GLY A 298 3.97 7.62 -9.03
N LEU A 299 3.95 7.93 -7.73
CA LEU A 299 3.99 9.31 -7.24
C LEU A 299 5.43 9.72 -6.93
N SER A 300 6.02 10.59 -7.76
CA SER A 300 7.26 11.30 -7.41
C SER A 300 6.93 12.70 -6.90
N VAL A 301 7.48 13.07 -5.75
CA VAL A 301 7.31 14.41 -5.15
C VAL A 301 8.70 15.01 -5.04
N GLU A 302 9.08 15.83 -6.01
CA GLU A 302 10.42 16.39 -6.10
C GLU A 302 10.40 17.90 -5.88
N ALA A 303 11.42 18.41 -5.16
CA ALA A 303 11.62 19.83 -4.97
C ALA A 303 13.10 20.20 -5.08
N SER A 304 13.38 21.37 -5.65
CA SER A 304 14.76 21.86 -5.79
C SER A 304 15.42 22.05 -4.42
N ALA A 305 16.59 21.43 -4.22
CA ALA A 305 17.34 21.49 -2.97
C ALA A 305 17.65 22.93 -2.55
N LEU A 306 18.10 23.75 -3.52
CA LEU A 306 18.44 25.15 -3.27
C LEU A 306 17.20 25.99 -2.93
N SER A 307 16.06 25.72 -3.56
CA SER A 307 14.81 26.44 -3.26
C SER A 307 14.30 26.12 -1.85
N MET A 308 14.33 24.84 -1.46
CA MET A 308 13.97 24.43 -0.10
C MET A 308 14.89 25.05 0.96
N LEU A 309 16.21 25.04 0.70
CA LEU A 309 17.17 25.59 1.64
C LEU A 309 17.04 27.11 1.79
N THR A 310 16.87 27.83 0.67
CA THR A 310 16.71 29.29 0.70
C THR A 310 15.40 29.69 1.38
N ALA A 311 14.30 28.96 1.14
CA ALA A 311 13.04 29.15 1.85
C ALA A 311 13.18 28.90 3.35
N ALA A 312 13.84 27.81 3.76
CA ALA A 312 14.12 27.53 5.16
C ALA A 312 14.98 28.65 5.78
N ALA A 313 16.07 29.06 5.13
CA ALA A 313 16.95 30.11 5.62
C ALA A 313 16.23 31.48 5.75
N ALA A 314 15.39 31.84 4.78
CA ALA A 314 14.56 33.04 4.84
C ALA A 314 13.55 33.01 6.00
N LEU A 315 12.92 31.86 6.24
CA LEU A 315 12.00 31.66 7.37
C LEU A 315 12.72 31.72 8.72
N ALA A 316 13.92 31.15 8.84
CA ALA A 316 14.74 31.25 10.05
C ALA A 316 15.26 32.68 10.31
N ASN A 317 15.42 33.49 9.27
CA ASN A 317 15.91 34.87 9.40
C ASN A 317 14.80 35.88 9.75
N GLY A 318 13.52 35.46 9.77
CA GLY A 318 12.37 36.12 10.40
C GLY A 318 12.24 37.63 10.18
N THR A 319 12.94 38.42 10.99
CA THR A 319 12.87 39.89 11.11
C THR A 319 13.91 40.66 10.29
N ASN A 320 14.94 40.00 9.72
CA ASN A 320 16.04 40.64 8.99
C ASN A 320 16.00 40.37 7.47
N GLN A 321 14.81 40.26 6.88
CA GLN A 321 14.63 39.85 5.48
C GLN A 321 15.27 40.81 4.45
N VAL A 322 15.59 42.06 4.84
CA VAL A 322 16.17 43.08 3.95
C VAL A 322 17.19 43.94 4.70
N ALA A 323 18.25 43.32 5.23
CA ALA A 323 19.47 44.02 5.61
C ALA A 323 20.71 43.30 5.06
N VAL A 324 20.60 42.72 3.86
CA VAL A 324 21.78 42.31 3.11
C VAL A 324 22.33 43.57 2.44
N ASN A 325 23.10 44.35 3.20
CA ASN A 325 23.87 45.46 2.64
C ASN A 325 24.97 44.86 1.75
N LEU A 326 24.60 44.55 0.52
CA LEU A 326 25.44 43.94 -0.52
C LEU A 326 26.50 44.89 -1.08
N GLY A 327 26.80 46.01 -0.41
CA GLY A 327 27.89 46.90 -0.79
C GLY A 327 27.83 47.28 -2.27
N ALA A 328 26.79 48.02 -2.66
CA ALA A 328 26.73 48.80 -3.89
C ALA A 328 27.56 48.31 -5.11
N THR A 329 27.27 47.13 -5.68
CA THR A 329 27.39 46.90 -7.14
C THR A 329 26.60 45.64 -7.52
N ILE A 330 25.36 45.82 -7.96
CA ILE A 330 24.62 44.78 -8.71
C ILE A 330 24.55 45.27 -10.16
N PRO A 331 25.39 44.76 -11.07
CA PRO A 331 25.15 44.89 -12.50
C PRO A 331 24.10 43.85 -12.92
N GLY A 332 23.03 44.34 -13.56
CA GLY A 332 22.17 43.61 -14.51
C GLY A 332 21.46 42.37 -14.00
#